data_AF-K6GJ64-F1
#
_entry.id   AF-K6GJ64-F1
#
_cell.length_a   1.000
_cell.length_b   1.000
_cell.length_c   1.000
_cell.angle_alpha   90.00
_cell.angle_beta   90.00
_cell.angle_gamma   90.00
#
_symmetry.space_group_name_H-M   'P 1'
#
loop_
_entity.id
_entity.type
_entity.pdbx_description
1 polymer ?
#
loop_
_entity_poly.entity_id
_entity_poly.type
_entity_poly.pdbx_seq_one_letter_code
_entity_poly.pdbx_strand_id
1 'polypeptide(L)'
;FASVSSGICALWGRQHGGASSAALTMFEDVVAGRTTVERIFEASKTSAGRLMGFGQRLFHVEDPRARIIKRTYQNLVKNGYAKRDAFHDIALEIEERALADEYFASRQLFPNTNFYASLLLRAINIPPRMFPVITAIGNMPGWIAHWNEETHSPDQRIHRPRQVYMGRKRHAYTPMEKRKS
;
A
#
# COMPACT_ATOMS: atom_id res chain seq x y z
N PHE A 1 -18.64 4.01 15.42
CA PHE A 1 -17.50 4.95 15.59
C PHE A 1 -16.20 4.25 15.96
N ALA A 2 -16.08 3.59 17.12
CA ALA A 2 -14.83 2.93 17.53
C ALA A 2 -14.26 1.93 16.50
N SER A 3 -15.11 1.09 15.89
CA SER A 3 -14.71 0.14 14.83
C SER A 3 -14.13 0.83 13.59
N VAL A 4 -14.68 1.99 13.21
CA VAL A 4 -14.18 2.80 12.10
C VAL A 4 -12.83 3.41 12.47
N SER A 5 -12.69 3.95 13.69
CA SER A 5 -11.40 4.45 14.19
C SER A 5 -10.31 3.39 14.18
N SER A 6 -10.60 2.15 14.59
CA SER A 6 -9.65 1.05 14.47
C SER A 6 -9.31 0.71 13.02
N GLY A 7 -10.28 0.79 12.10
CA GLY A 7 -10.05 0.63 10.67
C GLY A 7 -9.09 1.68 10.10
N ILE A 8 -9.22 2.94 10.51
CA ILE A 8 -8.30 4.03 10.15
C ILE A 8 -6.90 3.73 10.67
N CYS A 9 -6.76 3.32 11.94
CA CYS A 9 -5.46 2.97 12.51
C CYS A 9 -4.79 1.81 11.77
N ALA A 10 -5.55 0.77 11.41
CA ALA A 10 -5.05 -0.35 10.64
C ALA A 10 -4.63 0.07 9.21
N LEU A 11 -5.44 0.90 8.56
CA LEU A 11 -5.15 1.43 7.23
C LEU A 11 -3.89 2.30 7.21
N TRP A 12 -3.60 3.06 8.27
CA TRP A 12 -2.43 3.94 8.30
C TRP A 12 -1.09 3.18 8.28
N GLY A 13 -1.08 1.87 8.55
CA GLY A 13 0.12 1.06 8.47
C GLY A 13 0.88 1.21 7.15
N ARG A 14 2.23 1.19 7.20
CA ARG A 14 3.12 1.36 6.03
C ARG A 14 2.78 0.41 4.87
N GLN A 15 2.29 -0.79 5.17
CA GLN A 15 1.95 -1.82 4.18
C GLN A 15 0.51 -1.72 3.64
N HIS A 16 -0.30 -0.77 4.13
CA HIS A 16 -1.67 -0.54 3.70
C HIS A 16 -1.79 0.84 3.01
N GLY A 17 -2.44 1.81 3.65
CA GLY A 17 -2.68 3.14 3.10
C GLY A 17 -1.43 4.02 3.00
N GLY A 18 -0.38 3.73 3.78
CA GLY A 18 0.91 4.40 3.65
C GLY A 18 1.66 4.10 2.35
N ALA A 19 1.23 3.08 1.60
CA ALA A 19 1.90 2.67 0.36
C ALA A 19 1.78 3.70 -0.77
N SER A 20 0.68 4.47 -0.85
CA SER A 20 0.54 5.52 -1.86
C SER A 20 1.49 6.69 -1.61
N SER A 21 1.68 7.07 -0.34
CA SER A 21 2.69 8.07 0.04
C SER A 21 4.12 7.58 -0.24
N ALA A 22 4.39 6.30 0.04
CA ALA A 22 5.69 5.70 -0.27
C ALA A 22 5.97 5.61 -1.79
N ALA A 23 4.95 5.30 -2.60
CA ALA A 23 5.05 5.35 -4.06
C ALA A 23 5.34 6.78 -4.54
N LEU A 24 4.72 7.78 -3.93
CA LEU A 24 5.02 9.17 -4.26
C LEU A 24 6.47 9.56 -3.94
N THR A 25 6.96 9.22 -2.75
CA THR A 25 8.35 9.49 -2.36
C THR A 25 9.34 8.85 -3.33
N MET A 26 9.06 7.65 -3.82
CA MET A 26 9.87 7.00 -4.86
C MET A 26 9.95 7.86 -6.13
N PHE A 27 8.83 8.42 -6.61
CA PHE A 27 8.87 9.34 -7.75
C PHE A 27 9.62 10.63 -7.43
N GLU A 28 9.41 11.22 -6.25
CA GLU A 28 10.11 12.44 -5.82
C GLU A 28 11.63 12.24 -5.76
N ASP A 29 12.09 11.06 -5.32
CA ASP A 29 13.52 10.71 -5.27
C ASP A 29 14.14 10.62 -6.67
N VAL A 30 13.41 10.09 -7.66
CA VAL A 30 13.87 10.05 -9.05
C VAL A 30 13.90 11.46 -9.64
N VAL A 31 12.83 12.24 -9.47
CA VAL A 31 12.75 13.62 -9.98
C VAL A 31 13.84 14.50 -9.38
N ALA A 32 14.16 14.33 -8.10
CA ALA A 32 15.22 15.07 -7.43
C ALA A 32 16.64 14.54 -7.70
N GLY A 33 16.80 13.50 -8.52
CA GLY A 33 18.09 12.88 -8.83
C GLY A 33 18.75 12.16 -7.64
N ARG A 34 18.00 11.87 -6.57
CA ARG A 34 18.50 11.10 -5.41
C ARG A 34 18.67 9.61 -5.74
N THR A 35 17.93 9.13 -6.72
CA THR A 35 18.04 7.77 -7.28
C THR A 35 17.67 7.79 -8.78
N THR A 36 17.81 6.65 -9.45
CA THR A 36 17.33 6.45 -10.83
C THR A 36 16.34 5.30 -10.88
N VAL A 37 15.60 5.19 -11.99
CA VAL A 37 14.68 4.07 -12.24
C VAL A 37 15.46 2.73 -12.20
N GLU A 38 16.64 2.66 -12.81
CA GLU A 38 17.53 1.48 -12.78
C GLU A 38 17.80 1.06 -11.34
N ARG A 39 18.22 2.00 -10.48
CA ARG A 39 18.60 1.71 -9.10
C ARG A 39 17.43 1.20 -8.27
N ILE A 40 16.23 1.72 -8.50
CA ILE A 40 15.02 1.25 -7.83
C ILE A 40 14.72 -0.19 -8.24
N PHE A 41 14.83 -0.51 -9.54
CA PHE A 41 14.62 -1.87 -10.04
C PHE A 41 15.63 -2.85 -9.45
N GLU A 42 16.92 -2.54 -9.50
CA GLU A 42 17.95 -3.42 -8.93
C GLU A 42 17.78 -3.61 -7.42
N ALA A 43 17.46 -2.54 -6.68
CA ALA A 43 17.14 -2.65 -5.26
C ALA A 43 15.93 -3.55 -5.00
N SER A 44 14.87 -3.45 -5.82
CA SER A 44 13.65 -4.24 -5.67
C SER A 44 13.83 -5.74 -5.90
N LYS A 45 14.89 -6.14 -6.60
CA LYS A 45 15.23 -7.55 -6.87
C LYS A 45 15.99 -8.22 -5.72
N THR A 46 16.50 -7.44 -4.77
CA THR A 46 17.19 -7.95 -3.58
C THR A 46 16.20 -8.49 -2.53
N SER A 47 16.67 -9.35 -1.62
CA SER A 47 15.82 -10.02 -0.60
C SER A 47 15.08 -9.06 0.36
N ALA A 48 15.49 -7.80 0.43
CA ALA A 48 14.89 -6.77 1.28
C ALA A 48 14.06 -5.73 0.51
N GLY A 49 14.17 -5.71 -0.83
CA GLY A 49 13.56 -4.68 -1.67
C GLY A 49 12.15 -5.02 -2.12
N ARG A 50 11.28 -3.99 -2.20
CA ARG A 50 9.99 -4.07 -2.88
C ARG A 50 9.80 -2.80 -3.70
N LEU A 51 9.33 -2.95 -4.93
CA LEU A 51 8.92 -1.81 -5.74
C LEU A 51 7.60 -1.26 -5.20
N MET A 52 7.60 -0.02 -4.73
CA MET A 52 6.41 0.60 -4.13
C MET A 52 5.33 0.80 -5.19
N GLY A 53 4.10 0.41 -4.86
CA GLY A 53 2.99 0.46 -5.83
C GLY A 53 2.94 -0.74 -6.78
N PHE A 54 3.77 -1.77 -6.60
CA PHE A 54 3.74 -2.99 -7.41
C PHE A 54 3.38 -4.23 -6.60
N GLY A 55 2.72 -5.17 -7.30
CA GLY A 55 2.26 -6.43 -6.75
C GLY A 55 1.05 -6.28 -5.84
N GLN A 56 0.26 -7.34 -5.77
CA GLN A 56 -0.87 -7.42 -4.87
C GLN A 56 -1.06 -8.86 -4.38
N ARG A 57 -1.41 -9.03 -3.10
CA ARG A 57 -1.58 -10.36 -2.49
C ARG A 57 -2.69 -11.20 -3.14
N LEU A 58 -3.74 -10.54 -3.64
CA LEU A 58 -4.93 -11.21 -4.20
C LEU A 58 -4.91 -11.31 -5.72
N PHE A 59 -4.22 -10.39 -6.40
CA PHE A 59 -4.21 -10.34 -7.86
C PHE A 59 -2.85 -10.78 -8.39
N HIS A 60 -2.87 -11.84 -9.17
CA HIS A 60 -1.78 -12.35 -10.01
C HIS A 60 -1.90 -11.85 -11.47
N VAL A 61 -2.74 -10.83 -11.66
CA VAL A 61 -3.07 -10.18 -12.92
C VAL A 61 -3.13 -8.66 -12.68
N GLU A 62 -3.28 -7.88 -13.74
CA GLU A 62 -3.49 -6.43 -13.63
C GLU A 62 -4.69 -6.13 -12.71
N ASP A 63 -4.50 -5.25 -11.72
CA ASP A 63 -5.58 -4.83 -10.82
C ASP A 63 -6.61 -4.00 -11.61
N PRO A 64 -7.88 -4.45 -11.73
CA PRO A 64 -8.89 -3.74 -12.51
C PRO A 64 -9.14 -2.32 -11.98
N ARG A 65 -8.90 -2.07 -10.69
CA ARG A 65 -9.03 -0.75 -10.07
C ARG A 65 -7.86 0.15 -10.47
N ALA A 66 -6.64 -0.39 -10.52
CA ALA A 66 -5.47 0.36 -10.97
C ALA A 66 -5.67 0.85 -12.42
N ARG A 67 -6.24 0.01 -13.28
CA ARG A 67 -6.61 0.37 -14.66
C ARG A 67 -7.60 1.53 -14.75
N ILE A 68 -8.62 1.56 -13.88
CA ILE A 68 -9.60 2.67 -13.83
C ILE A 68 -8.92 3.96 -13.36
N ILE A 69 -8.08 3.89 -12.33
CA ILE A 69 -7.34 5.04 -11.80
C ILE A 69 -6.36 5.58 -12.86
N LYS A 70 -5.63 4.69 -13.54
CA LYS A 70 -4.73 5.04 -14.66
C LYS A 70 -5.46 5.81 -15.74
N ARG A 71 -6.61 5.29 -16.21
CA ARG A 71 -7.44 5.97 -17.23
C ARG A 71 -7.91 7.34 -16.76
N THR A 72 -8.32 7.44 -15.50
CA THR A 72 -8.78 8.71 -14.91
C THR A 72 -7.65 9.74 -14.88
N TYR A 73 -6.47 9.34 -14.41
CA TYR A 73 -5.27 10.18 -14.43
C TYR A 73 -4.89 10.64 -15.83
N GLN A 74 -4.84 9.72 -16.80
CA GLN A 74 -4.54 10.04 -18.20
C GLN A 74 -5.56 11.01 -18.80
N ASN A 75 -6.85 10.87 -18.46
CA ASN A 75 -7.89 11.79 -18.90
C ASN A 75 -7.72 13.20 -18.31
N LEU A 76 -7.32 13.33 -17.04
CA LEU A 76 -7.04 14.65 -16.45
C LEU A 76 -5.88 15.35 -17.17
N VAL A 77 -4.82 14.60 -17.48
CA VAL A 77 -3.68 15.14 -18.23
C VAL A 77 -4.09 15.53 -19.64
N LYS A 78 -4.82 14.66 -20.35
CA LYS A 78 -5.28 14.90 -21.72
C LYS A 78 -6.19 16.13 -21.83
N ASN A 79 -7.07 16.34 -20.85
CA ASN A 79 -8.04 17.42 -20.85
C ASN A 79 -7.49 18.73 -20.24
N GLY A 80 -6.21 18.78 -19.86
CA GLY A 80 -5.57 19.98 -19.31
C GLY A 80 -5.90 20.29 -17.85
N TYR A 81 -6.59 19.39 -17.14
CA TYR A 81 -6.85 19.52 -15.70
C TYR A 81 -5.63 19.16 -14.84
N ALA A 82 -4.63 18.50 -15.43
CA ALA A 82 -3.34 18.20 -14.82
C ALA A 82 -2.21 18.41 -15.82
N LYS A 83 -1.06 18.91 -15.36
CA LYS A 83 0.12 19.09 -16.21
C LYS A 83 0.81 17.74 -16.44
N ARG A 84 1.21 17.45 -17.68
CA ARG A 84 2.20 16.40 -17.95
C ARG A 84 3.57 16.89 -17.46
N ASP A 85 4.11 16.22 -16.45
CA ASP A 85 5.38 16.57 -15.85
C ASP A 85 6.28 15.34 -15.70
N ALA A 86 7.47 15.52 -15.12
CA ALA A 86 8.43 14.44 -14.94
C ALA A 86 7.86 13.21 -14.22
N PHE A 87 6.86 13.39 -13.32
CA PHE A 87 6.23 12.25 -12.63
C PHE A 87 5.44 11.38 -13.60
N HIS A 88 4.79 11.99 -14.60
CA HIS A 88 4.09 11.26 -15.65
C HIS A 88 5.05 10.39 -16.47
N ASP A 89 6.15 10.99 -16.93
CA ASP A 89 7.11 10.30 -17.80
C ASP A 89 7.85 9.18 -17.04
N ILE A 90 8.26 9.42 -15.78
CA ILE A 90 8.85 8.39 -14.91
C ILE A 90 7.86 7.25 -14.65
N ALA A 91 6.58 7.55 -14.47
CA ALA A 91 5.58 6.50 -14.23
C ALA A 91 5.40 5.58 -15.43
N LEU A 92 5.42 6.13 -16.66
CA LEU A 92 5.39 5.34 -17.88
C LEU A 92 6.66 4.49 -18.02
N GLU A 93 7.84 5.07 -17.77
CA GLU A 93 9.11 4.36 -17.82
C GLU A 93 9.15 3.18 -16.83
N ILE A 94 8.74 3.41 -15.58
CA ILE A 94 8.69 2.36 -14.56
C ILE A 94 7.70 1.26 -14.97
N GLU A 95 6.52 1.60 -15.49
CA GLU A 95 5.54 0.61 -15.93
C GLU A 95 6.06 -0.23 -17.10
N GLU A 96 6.55 0.41 -18.16
CA GLU A 96 7.07 -0.28 -19.35
C GLU A 96 8.23 -1.21 -18.99
N ARG A 97 9.16 -0.73 -18.17
CA ARG A 97 10.30 -1.52 -17.73
C ARG A 97 9.89 -2.68 -16.83
N ALA A 98 8.94 -2.50 -15.93
CA ALA A 98 8.43 -3.58 -15.09
C ALA A 98 7.72 -4.67 -15.89
N LEU A 99 6.99 -4.30 -16.95
CA LEU A 99 6.34 -5.26 -17.83
C LEU A 99 7.34 -6.03 -18.70
N ALA A 100 8.48 -5.42 -19.05
CA ALA A 100 9.53 -6.05 -19.85
C ALA A 100 10.53 -6.90 -19.03
N ASP A 101 10.61 -6.70 -17.71
CA ASP A 101 11.59 -7.36 -16.85
C ASP A 101 11.13 -8.75 -16.38
N GLU A 102 11.97 -9.78 -16.62
CA GLU A 102 11.67 -11.17 -16.30
C GLU A 102 11.40 -11.41 -14.80
N TYR A 103 12.07 -10.66 -13.91
CA TYR A 103 11.84 -10.77 -12.47
C TYR A 103 10.40 -10.43 -12.09
N PHE A 104 9.85 -9.39 -12.71
CA PHE A 104 8.51 -8.89 -12.45
C PHE A 104 7.45 -9.72 -13.16
N ALA A 105 7.71 -10.13 -14.41
CA ALA A 105 6.82 -11.00 -15.17
C ALA A 105 6.65 -12.37 -14.50
N SER A 106 7.76 -13.03 -14.12
CA SER A 106 7.74 -14.35 -13.45
C SER A 106 7.02 -14.33 -12.09
N ARG A 107 6.99 -13.18 -11.42
CA ARG A 107 6.31 -12.97 -10.14
C ARG A 107 4.96 -12.29 -10.26
N GLN A 108 4.51 -12.00 -11.48
CA GLN A 108 3.23 -11.34 -11.78
C GLN A 108 3.06 -10.02 -11.01
N LEU A 109 4.13 -9.23 -10.94
CA LEU A 109 4.16 -7.95 -10.24
C LEU A 109 3.70 -6.82 -11.16
N PHE A 110 2.42 -6.48 -11.07
CA PHE A 110 1.81 -5.38 -11.82
C PHE A 110 1.65 -4.11 -10.97
N PRO A 111 1.54 -2.92 -11.59
CA PRO A 111 1.12 -1.72 -10.88
C PRO A 111 -0.22 -1.94 -10.17
N ASN A 112 -0.28 -1.60 -8.89
CA ASN A 112 -1.51 -1.64 -8.09
C ASN A 112 -2.14 -0.25 -7.95
N THR A 113 -3.28 -0.17 -7.26
CA THR A 113 -4.01 1.10 -7.07
C THR A 113 -3.16 2.22 -6.49
N ASN A 114 -2.20 1.92 -5.61
CA ASN A 114 -1.40 2.94 -4.94
C ASN A 114 -0.44 3.66 -5.89
N PHE A 115 0.05 2.97 -6.92
CA PHE A 115 0.94 3.55 -7.91
C PHE A 115 0.26 4.72 -8.63
N TYR A 116 -0.86 4.45 -9.31
CA TYR A 116 -1.60 5.48 -10.04
C TYR A 116 -2.37 6.44 -9.14
N ALA A 117 -2.83 6.02 -7.96
CA ALA A 117 -3.48 6.93 -7.02
C ALA A 117 -2.52 8.02 -6.53
N SER A 118 -1.25 7.70 -6.31
CA SER A 118 -0.25 8.69 -5.89
C SER A 118 -0.06 9.81 -6.91
N LEU A 119 -0.01 9.45 -8.21
CA LEU A 119 0.08 10.38 -9.33
C LEU A 119 -1.20 11.20 -9.48
N LEU A 120 -2.36 10.54 -9.42
CA LEU A 120 -3.67 11.17 -9.53
C LEU A 120 -3.87 12.23 -8.44
N LEU A 121 -3.67 11.86 -7.18
CA LEU A 121 -3.88 12.74 -6.03
C LEU A 121 -2.88 13.91 -6.04
N ARG A 122 -1.62 13.67 -6.41
CA ARG A 122 -0.64 14.73 -6.62
C ARG A 122 -1.09 15.69 -7.73
N ALA A 123 -1.55 15.16 -8.86
CA ALA A 123 -1.93 15.94 -10.02
C ALA A 123 -3.06 16.94 -9.75
N ILE A 124 -3.93 16.64 -8.78
CA ILE A 124 -5.00 17.52 -8.30
C ILE A 124 -4.60 18.29 -7.02
N ASN A 125 -3.31 18.39 -6.72
CA ASN A 125 -2.72 19.14 -5.60
C ASN A 125 -3.15 18.69 -4.20
N ILE A 126 -3.50 17.41 -4.01
CA ILE A 126 -3.73 16.87 -2.67
C ILE A 126 -2.38 16.66 -1.98
N PRO A 127 -2.17 17.14 -0.74
CA PRO A 127 -0.93 16.90 -0.01
C PRO A 127 -0.69 15.41 0.25
N PRO A 128 0.56 14.90 0.16
CA PRO A 128 0.86 13.47 0.33
C PRO A 128 0.41 12.88 1.67
N ARG A 129 0.41 13.69 2.72
CA ARG A 129 -0.05 13.31 4.07
C ARG A 129 -1.56 13.03 4.12
N MET A 130 -2.32 13.55 3.15
CA MET A 130 -3.76 13.35 3.03
C MET A 130 -4.12 12.10 2.21
N PHE A 131 -3.17 11.43 1.54
CA PHE A 131 -3.50 10.26 0.71
C PHE A 131 -4.15 9.14 1.53
N PRO A 132 -3.64 8.76 2.71
CA PRO A 132 -4.31 7.74 3.54
C PRO A 132 -5.69 8.19 4.02
N VAL A 133 -5.90 9.50 4.21
CA VAL A 133 -7.19 10.08 4.63
C VAL A 133 -8.22 9.96 3.53
N ILE A 134 -7.87 10.31 2.28
CA ILE A 134 -8.76 10.14 1.13
C ILE A 134 -9.10 8.66 0.92
N THR A 135 -8.11 7.77 1.03
CA THR A 135 -8.33 6.32 0.98
C THR A 135 -9.25 5.85 2.11
N ALA A 136 -9.09 6.38 3.32
CA ALA A 136 -9.97 6.06 4.44
C ALA A 136 -11.41 6.45 4.11
N ILE A 137 -11.63 7.67 3.60
CA ILE A 137 -12.96 8.16 3.21
C ILE A 137 -13.60 7.23 2.18
N GLY A 138 -12.85 6.82 1.15
CA GLY A 138 -13.32 5.88 0.13
C GLY A 138 -13.65 4.49 0.70
N ASN A 139 -12.94 4.05 1.73
CA ASN A 139 -13.16 2.74 2.37
C ASN A 139 -14.28 2.75 3.41
N MET A 140 -14.68 3.92 3.94
CA MET A 140 -15.68 4.01 5.03
C MET A 140 -16.99 3.26 4.72
N PRO A 141 -17.61 3.39 3.53
CA PRO A 141 -18.84 2.67 3.22
C PRO A 141 -18.65 1.15 3.30
N GLY A 142 -17.51 0.64 2.83
CA GLY A 142 -17.18 -0.78 2.90
C GLY A 142 -16.97 -1.27 4.33
N TRP A 143 -16.26 -0.50 5.17
CA TRP A 143 -16.10 -0.84 6.59
C TRP A 143 -17.43 -0.88 7.34
N ILE A 144 -18.32 0.08 7.07
CA ILE A 144 -19.65 0.13 7.67
C ILE A 144 -20.50 -1.04 7.18
N ALA A 145 -20.45 -1.35 5.88
CA ALA A 145 -21.17 -2.49 5.31
C ALA A 145 -20.72 -3.82 5.92
N HIS A 146 -19.41 -4.08 6.02
CA HIS A 146 -18.88 -5.29 6.65
C HIS A 146 -19.22 -5.38 8.14
N TRP A 147 -19.11 -4.26 8.87
CA TRP A 147 -19.53 -4.24 10.28
C TRP A 147 -21.03 -4.54 10.43
N ASN A 148 -21.87 -3.99 9.54
CA ASN A 148 -23.31 -4.22 9.56
C ASN A 148 -23.65 -5.67 9.23
N GLU A 149 -23.01 -6.25 8.21
CA GLU A 149 -23.14 -7.66 7.84
C GLU A 149 -22.74 -8.59 8.98
N GLU A 150 -21.59 -8.34 9.61
CA GLU A 150 -21.10 -9.15 10.74
C GLU A 150 -22.04 -9.05 11.95
N THR A 151 -22.48 -7.83 12.29
CA THR A 151 -23.29 -7.58 13.50
C THR A 151 -24.69 -8.20 13.39
N HIS A 152 -25.26 -8.25 12.19
CA HIS A 152 -26.59 -8.81 11.94
C HIS A 152 -26.55 -10.25 11.44
N SER A 153 -25.37 -10.87 11.35
CA SER A 153 -25.26 -12.27 10.96
C SER A 153 -25.82 -13.17 12.06
N PRO A 154 -26.73 -14.13 11.73
CA PRO A 154 -27.23 -15.09 12.71
C PRO A 154 -26.12 -16.01 13.25
N ASP A 155 -25.01 -16.15 12.50
CA ASP A 155 -23.85 -16.96 12.86
C ASP A 155 -22.73 -16.15 13.53
N GLN A 156 -23.02 -14.93 13.98
CA GLN A 156 -22.02 -14.05 14.60
C GLN A 156 -21.34 -14.73 15.80
N ARG A 157 -20.01 -14.70 15.82
CA ARG A 157 -19.19 -15.21 16.91
C ARG A 157 -18.09 -14.21 17.25
N ILE A 158 -17.77 -14.11 18.53
CA ILE A 158 -16.65 -13.29 18.99
C ILE A 158 -15.33 -13.87 18.46
N HIS A 159 -14.55 -13.06 17.76
CA HIS A 159 -13.21 -13.43 17.29
C HIS A 159 -12.25 -13.62 18.47
N ARG A 160 -11.85 -14.88 18.74
CA ARG A 160 -10.86 -15.26 19.77
C ARG A 160 -9.82 -16.23 19.20
N PRO A 161 -8.85 -15.75 18.41
CA PRO A 161 -7.82 -16.61 17.85
C PRO A 161 -6.97 -17.26 18.96
N ARG A 162 -6.45 -18.46 18.69
CA ARG A 162 -5.50 -19.14 19.58
C ARG A 162 -4.06 -18.91 19.10
N GLN A 163 -3.12 -19.09 20.01
CA GLN A 163 -1.69 -19.04 19.73
C GLN A 163 -1.01 -20.37 20.09
N VAL A 164 0.06 -20.71 19.37
CA VAL A 164 0.96 -21.81 19.76
C VAL A 164 2.02 -21.22 20.68
N TYR A 165 1.94 -21.53 21.97
CA TYR A 165 2.90 -21.01 22.95
C TYR A 165 4.21 -21.80 22.90
N MET A 166 5.27 -21.14 22.40
CA MET A 166 6.64 -21.68 22.34
C MET A 166 7.56 -21.10 23.42
N GLY A 167 7.00 -20.41 24.40
CA GLY A 167 7.75 -19.80 25.50
C GLY A 167 8.14 -20.80 26.59
N ARG A 168 8.76 -20.30 27.66
CA ARG A 168 9.15 -21.11 28.81
C ARG A 168 7.93 -21.74 29.47
N LYS A 169 8.05 -23.01 29.88
CA LYS A 169 7.05 -23.65 30.74
C LYS A 169 6.94 -22.89 32.08
N ARG A 170 5.87 -23.17 32.83
CA ARG A 170 5.66 -22.62 34.18
C ARG A 170 6.92 -22.84 35.01
N HIS A 171 7.45 -21.76 35.58
CA HIS A 171 8.61 -21.78 36.47
C HIS A 171 8.31 -20.91 37.69
N ALA A 172 8.99 -21.19 38.80
CA ALA A 172 8.84 -20.42 40.01
C ALA A 172 9.35 -18.99 39.78
N TYR A 173 8.63 -18.02 40.34
CA TYR A 173 9.08 -16.63 40.34
C TYR A 173 10.28 -16.48 41.27
N THR A 174 11.38 -15.90 40.77
CA THR A 174 12.56 -15.57 41.57
C THR A 174 12.48 -14.09 42.01
N PRO A 175 12.41 -13.80 43.32
CA PRO A 175 12.52 -12.44 43.85
C PRO A 175 13.75 -11.74 43.30
N MET A 176 13.65 -10.43 43.11
CA MET A 176 14.65 -9.65 42.37
C MET A 176 16.05 -9.78 42.97
N GLU A 177 16.14 -9.82 44.30
CA GLU A 177 17.37 -9.94 45.10
C GLU A 177 18.05 -11.31 44.93
N LYS A 178 17.30 -12.31 44.46
CA LYS A 178 17.75 -13.69 44.27
C LYS A 178 18.04 -14.02 42.79
N ARG A 179 17.89 -13.05 41.88
CA ARG A 179 18.23 -13.21 40.47
C ARG A 179 19.74 -13.07 40.33
N LYS A 180 20.40 -14.08 39.76
CA LYS A 180 21.83 -13.96 39.41
C LYS A 180 21.97 -12.93 38.28
N SER A 181 22.94 -12.03 38.42
CA SER A 181 23.39 -11.14 37.34
C SER A 181 23.94 -11.93 36.16
#